data_AF-F2C4F9-F1
#
_entry.id   AF-F2C4F9-F1
#
_cell.length_a   1.000
_cell.length_b   1.000
_cell.length_c   1.000
_cell.angle_alpha   90.00
_cell.angle_beta   90.00
_cell.angle_gamma   90.00
#
_symmetry.space_group_name_H-M   'P 1'
#
loop_
_entity.id
_entity.type
_entity.pdbx_description
1 polymer ?
#
loop_
_entity_poly.entity_id
_entity_poly.type
_entity_poly.pdbx_seq_one_letter_code
_entity_poly.pdbx_strand_id
1 'polypeptide(L)'
;MLFFINIYFSKLYNIIIKTIKESTMSTISLSPEELTAQAAVYSNARDQIETAIQTVNAANGEMEAHWKGSAFKSYLDQYNQLHGDVVKFQELLSSINQQLVSYANTVSERDTADANSFGFKG
;
A
#
# COMPACT_ATOMS: atom_id res chain seq x y z
N MET A 1 5.72 34.50 41.84
CA MET A 1 4.76 34.77 40.74
C MET A 1 5.27 34.31 39.38
N LEU A 2 6.51 34.66 38.97
CA LEU A 2 7.10 34.28 37.69
C LEU A 2 7.30 32.75 37.47
N PHE A 3 7.54 31.99 38.53
CA PHE A 3 7.73 30.52 38.47
C PHE A 3 6.46 29.77 38.06
N PHE A 4 5.30 30.21 38.55
CA PHE A 4 4.00 29.59 38.24
C PHE A 4 3.57 29.84 36.79
N ILE A 5 3.90 31.02 36.24
CA ILE A 5 3.64 31.38 34.84
C ILE A 5 4.43 30.45 33.92
N ASN A 6 5.70 30.19 34.22
CA ASN A 6 6.56 29.33 33.41
C ASN A 6 6.06 27.87 33.37
N ILE A 7 5.65 27.32 34.51
CA ILE A 7 5.05 25.98 34.59
C ILE A 7 3.76 25.88 33.76
N TYR A 8 2.92 26.90 33.80
CA TYR A 8 1.66 26.92 33.05
C TYR A 8 1.91 26.98 31.53
N PHE A 9 2.87 27.78 31.08
CA PHE A 9 3.29 27.84 29.68
C PHE A 9 3.87 26.51 29.19
N SER A 10 4.70 25.85 29.99
CA SER A 10 5.26 24.52 29.64
C SER A 10 4.16 23.45 29.52
N LYS A 11 3.20 23.44 30.44
CA LYS A 11 2.08 22.50 30.40
C LYS A 11 1.17 22.74 29.19
N LEU A 12 0.88 24.00 28.87
CA LEU A 12 0.08 24.37 27.71
C LEU A 12 0.79 24.03 26.40
N TYR A 13 2.11 24.28 26.32
CA TYR A 13 2.93 23.91 25.17
C TYR A 13 2.89 22.40 24.91
N ASN A 14 3.08 21.57 25.94
CA ASN A 14 3.05 20.11 25.79
C ASN A 14 1.66 19.59 25.39
N ILE A 15 0.58 20.20 25.89
CA ILE A 15 -0.79 19.86 25.49
C ILE A 15 -1.00 20.19 24.01
N ILE A 16 -0.59 21.38 23.57
CA ILE A 16 -0.72 21.81 22.17
C ILE A 16 0.06 20.89 21.23
N ILE A 17 1.32 20.56 21.57
CA ILE A 17 2.13 19.64 20.77
C ILE A 17 1.50 18.23 20.72
N LYS A 18 0.97 17.73 21.84
CA LYS A 18 0.28 16.44 21.89
C LYS A 18 -0.95 16.43 20.98
N THR A 19 -1.81 17.44 21.08
CA THR A 19 -3.03 17.56 20.27
C THR A 19 -2.72 17.73 18.79
N ILE A 20 -1.66 18.47 18.43
CA ILE A 20 -1.21 18.60 17.04
C ILE A 20 -0.70 17.24 16.53
N LYS A 21 0.17 16.53 17.28
CA LYS A 21 0.69 15.20 16.91
C LYS A 21 -0.44 14.17 16.72
N GLU A 22 -1.49 14.25 17.55
CA GLU A 22 -2.69 13.41 17.45
C GLU A 22 -3.55 13.76 16.23
N SER A 23 -3.70 15.05 15.89
CA SER A 23 -4.50 15.49 14.73
C SER A 23 -3.84 15.27 13.35
N THR A 24 -2.51 15.17 13.29
CA THR A 24 -1.76 15.03 12.03
C THR A 24 -1.56 13.59 11.55
N MET A 25 -1.85 12.60 12.39
CA MET A 25 -1.95 11.23 11.91
C MET A 25 -3.35 11.05 11.33
N SER A 26 -3.49 11.17 10.01
CA SER A 26 -4.65 10.59 9.31
C SER A 26 -4.73 9.13 9.74
N THR A 27 -5.66 8.82 10.63
CA THR A 27 -5.75 7.53 11.31
C THR A 27 -6.16 6.46 10.31
N ILE A 28 -5.18 5.92 9.59
CA ILE A 28 -5.27 4.53 9.18
C ILE A 28 -5.30 3.75 10.50
N SER A 29 -6.46 3.20 10.84
CA SER A 29 -6.74 2.55 12.13
C SER A 29 -6.10 1.16 12.25
N LEU A 30 -5.28 0.75 11.28
CA LEU A 30 -4.67 -0.57 11.20
C LEU A 30 -3.26 -0.57 11.79
N SER A 31 -2.91 -1.64 12.49
CA SER A 31 -1.55 -1.88 13.01
C SER A 31 -0.55 -2.13 11.87
N PRO A 32 0.77 -2.00 12.11
CA PRO A 32 1.80 -2.38 11.13
C PRO A 32 1.63 -3.81 10.58
N GLU A 33 1.24 -4.75 11.45
CA GLU A 33 0.99 -6.15 11.07
C GLU A 33 -0.23 -6.26 10.16
N GLU A 34 -1.32 -5.57 10.47
CA GLU A 34 -2.54 -5.55 9.65
C GLU A 34 -2.29 -4.90 8.28
N LEU A 35 -1.49 -3.84 8.23
CA LEU A 35 -1.05 -3.20 6.99
C LEU A 35 -0.21 -4.14 6.12
N THR A 36 0.72 -4.87 6.74
CA THR A 36 1.55 -5.87 6.05
C THR A 36 0.70 -7.03 5.52
N ALA A 37 -0.26 -7.50 6.32
CA ALA A 37 -1.21 -8.53 5.90
C ALA A 37 -2.06 -8.06 4.71
N GLN A 38 -2.55 -6.82 4.75
CA GLN A 38 -3.31 -6.24 3.66
C GLN A 38 -2.45 -6.04 2.41
N ALA A 39 -1.19 -5.64 2.55
CA ALA A 39 -0.24 -5.55 1.45
C ALA A 39 -0.08 -6.91 0.75
N ALA A 40 0.02 -8.01 1.50
CA ALA A 40 0.14 -9.35 0.95
C ALA A 40 -1.09 -9.74 0.09
N VAL A 41 -2.30 -9.32 0.46
CA VAL A 41 -3.52 -9.54 -0.35
C VAL A 41 -3.38 -8.93 -1.74
N TYR A 42 -2.89 -7.68 -1.84
CA TYR A 42 -2.68 -7.01 -3.12
C TYR A 42 -1.60 -7.70 -3.97
N SER A 43 -0.51 -8.16 -3.35
CA SER A 43 0.52 -8.93 -4.07
C SER A 43 -0.03 -10.25 -4.59
N ASN A 44 -0.77 -10.99 -3.77
CA ASN A 44 -1.35 -12.28 -4.17
C ASN A 44 -2.37 -12.11 -5.31
N ALA A 45 -3.20 -11.06 -5.25
CA ALA A 45 -4.15 -10.76 -6.32
C ALA A 45 -3.44 -10.44 -7.65
N ARG A 46 -2.34 -9.68 -7.62
CA ARG A 46 -1.50 -9.42 -8.80
C ARG A 46 -0.97 -10.72 -9.41
N ASP A 47 -0.48 -11.64 -8.59
CA ASP A 47 0.11 -12.90 -9.04
C ASP A 47 -0.94 -13.85 -9.64
N GLN A 48 -2.15 -13.85 -9.09
CA GLN A 48 -3.28 -14.58 -9.66
C GLN A 48 -3.69 -14.02 -11.03
N ILE A 49 -3.72 -12.70 -11.19
CA ILE A 49 -3.98 -12.05 -12.47
C ILE A 49 -2.90 -12.39 -13.49
N GLU A 50 -1.63 -12.34 -13.10
CA GLU A 50 -0.51 -12.72 -13.96
C GLU A 50 -0.66 -14.15 -14.48
N THR A 51 -0.97 -15.09 -13.58
CA THR A 51 -1.20 -16.49 -13.93
C THR A 51 -2.36 -16.67 -14.91
N ALA A 52 -3.46 -15.95 -14.69
CA ALA A 52 -4.62 -15.99 -15.58
C ALA A 52 -4.27 -15.43 -16.97
N ILE A 53 -3.53 -14.34 -17.04
CA ILE A 53 -3.08 -13.74 -18.30
C ILE A 53 -2.15 -14.68 -19.06
N GLN A 54 -1.19 -15.31 -18.39
CA GLN A 54 -0.30 -16.31 -19.02
C GLN A 54 -1.10 -17.49 -19.60
N THR A 55 -2.14 -17.95 -18.88
CA THR A 55 -3.04 -19.01 -19.35
C THR A 55 -3.78 -18.60 -20.62
N VAL A 56 -4.32 -17.38 -20.65
CA VAL A 56 -5.01 -16.86 -21.85
C VAL A 56 -4.05 -16.65 -23.02
N ASN A 57 -2.83 -16.17 -22.76
CA ASN A 57 -1.79 -16.02 -23.78
C ASN A 57 -1.44 -17.36 -24.44
N ALA A 58 -1.31 -18.43 -23.64
CA ALA A 58 -1.07 -19.77 -24.16
C ALA A 58 -2.22 -20.25 -25.06
N ALA A 59 -3.47 -20.08 -24.61
CA ALA A 59 -4.65 -20.45 -25.39
C ALA A 59 -4.75 -19.63 -26.69
N ASN A 60 -4.44 -18.34 -26.65
CA ASN A 60 -4.42 -17.48 -27.82
C ASN A 60 -3.38 -17.94 -28.85
N GLY A 61 -2.20 -18.35 -28.39
CA GLY A 61 -1.15 -18.90 -29.26
C GLY A 61 -1.56 -20.21 -29.95
N GLU A 62 -2.22 -21.12 -29.22
CA GLU A 62 -2.78 -22.35 -29.80
C GLU A 62 -3.84 -22.03 -30.85
N MET A 63 -4.79 -21.15 -30.51
CA MET A 63 -5.87 -20.75 -31.40
C MET A 63 -5.36 -20.02 -32.65
N GLU A 64 -4.32 -19.19 -32.54
CA GLU A 64 -3.70 -18.50 -33.68
C GLU A 64 -3.08 -19.49 -34.67
N ALA A 65 -2.51 -20.60 -34.19
CA ALA A 65 -1.95 -21.64 -35.04
C ALA A 65 -3.03 -22.35 -35.88
N HIS A 66 -4.24 -22.49 -35.34
CA HIS A 66 -5.35 -23.22 -35.97
C HIS A 66 -6.34 -22.32 -36.73
N TRP A 67 -6.51 -21.06 -36.32
CA TRP A 67 -7.54 -20.18 -36.85
C TRP A 67 -6.97 -18.90 -37.47
N LYS A 68 -6.53 -19.01 -38.73
CA LYS A 68 -5.91 -17.90 -39.51
C LYS A 68 -6.92 -16.92 -40.13
N GLY A 69 -8.12 -16.82 -39.57
CA GLY A 69 -9.20 -15.98 -40.11
C GLY A 69 -9.11 -14.52 -39.64
N SER A 70 -9.63 -13.59 -40.44
CA SER A 70 -9.67 -12.16 -40.10
C SER A 70 -10.43 -11.85 -38.81
N ALA A 71 -11.43 -12.67 -38.45
CA ALA A 71 -12.17 -12.55 -37.21
C ALA A 71 -11.29 -12.80 -35.97
N PHE A 72 -10.46 -13.85 -35.99
CA PHE A 72 -9.57 -14.14 -34.87
C PHE A 72 -8.45 -13.09 -34.74
N LYS A 73 -7.95 -12.57 -35.87
CA LYS A 73 -7.01 -11.43 -35.86
C LYS A 73 -7.60 -10.20 -35.16
N SER A 74 -8.85 -9.84 -35.46
CA SER A 74 -9.55 -8.72 -34.82
C SER A 74 -9.77 -8.94 -33.32
N TYR A 75 -10.04 -10.18 -32.91
CA TYR A 75 -10.08 -10.56 -31.50
C TYR A 75 -8.71 -10.35 -30.83
N LEU A 76 -7.61 -10.80 -31.43
CA LEU A 76 -6.26 -10.62 -30.88
C LEU A 76 -5.89 -9.14 -30.74
N ASP A 77 -6.30 -8.30 -31.70
CA ASP A 77 -6.04 -6.86 -31.63
C ASP A 77 -6.78 -6.22 -30.42
N GLN A 78 -8.03 -6.62 -30.15
CA GLN A 78 -8.77 -6.20 -28.96
C GLN A 78 -8.17 -6.75 -27.66
N TYR A 79 -7.76 -8.02 -27.68
CA TYR A 79 -7.11 -8.66 -26.54
C TYR A 79 -5.84 -7.90 -26.14
N ASN A 80 -4.98 -7.55 -27.11
CA ASN A 80 -3.74 -6.83 -26.85
C ASN A 80 -3.97 -5.44 -26.23
N GLN A 81 -5.05 -4.76 -26.60
CA GLN A 81 -5.43 -3.48 -25.98
C GLN A 81 -5.83 -3.69 -24.51
N LEU A 82 -6.73 -4.65 -24.25
CA LEU A 82 -7.20 -4.96 -22.90
C LEU A 82 -6.08 -5.49 -22.01
N HIS A 83 -5.17 -6.29 -22.57
CA HIS A 83 -3.98 -6.77 -21.87
C HIS A 83 -3.16 -5.60 -21.31
N GLY A 84 -2.98 -4.53 -22.10
CA GLY A 84 -2.31 -3.32 -21.63
C GLY A 84 -2.97 -2.68 -20.41
N ASP A 85 -4.30 -2.70 -20.33
CA ASP A 85 -5.03 -2.18 -19.16
C ASP A 85 -4.95 -3.12 -17.95
N VAL A 86 -4.88 -4.43 -18.18
CA VAL A 86 -4.62 -5.41 -17.10
C VAL A 86 -3.22 -5.22 -16.52
N VAL A 87 -2.21 -4.95 -17.34
CA VAL A 87 -0.85 -4.65 -16.88
C VAL A 87 -0.83 -3.40 -15.99
N LYS A 88 -1.50 -2.31 -16.40
CA LYS A 88 -1.64 -1.11 -15.56
C LYS A 88 -2.34 -1.42 -14.24
N PHE A 89 -3.32 -2.31 -14.25
CA PHE A 89 -3.98 -2.74 -13.03
C PHE A 89 -3.02 -3.52 -12.11
N GLN A 90 -2.20 -4.43 -12.64
CA GLN A 90 -1.16 -5.12 -11.86
C GLN A 90 -0.13 -4.14 -11.26
N GLU A 91 0.27 -3.11 -12.00
CA GLU A 91 1.15 -2.04 -11.51
C GLU A 91 0.51 -1.27 -10.36
N LEU A 92 -0.79 -0.96 -10.45
CA LEU A 92 -1.55 -0.34 -9.36
C LEU A 92 -1.55 -1.22 -8.10
N LEU A 93 -1.79 -2.53 -8.22
CA LEU A 93 -1.74 -3.44 -7.08
C LEU A 93 -0.35 -3.49 -6.44
N SER A 94 0.71 -3.49 -7.27
CA SER A 94 2.09 -3.42 -6.80
C SER A 94 2.39 -2.12 -6.06
N SER A 95 1.90 -0.99 -6.57
CA SER A 95 2.06 0.32 -5.94
C SER A 95 1.37 0.40 -4.58
N ILE A 96 0.14 -0.13 -4.47
CA ILE A 96 -0.59 -0.18 -3.20
C ILE A 96 0.15 -1.08 -2.19
N ASN A 97 0.62 -2.25 -2.61
CA ASN A 97 1.42 -3.13 -1.76
C ASN A 97 2.65 -2.40 -1.19
N GLN A 98 3.42 -1.72 -2.04
CA GLN A 98 4.63 -0.99 -1.63
C GLN A 98 4.30 0.14 -0.65
N GLN A 99 3.23 0.89 -0.90
CA GLN A 99 2.80 1.97 -0.03
C GLN A 99 2.39 1.47 1.35
N LEU A 100 1.63 0.35 1.41
CA LEU A 100 1.21 -0.26 2.68
C LEU A 100 2.40 -0.79 3.49
N VAL A 101 3.35 -1.46 2.84
CA VAL A 101 4.60 -1.92 3.50
C VAL A 101 5.42 -0.73 4.00
N SER A 102 5.60 0.31 3.18
CA SER A 102 6.33 1.52 3.58
C SER A 102 5.68 2.21 4.78
N TYR A 103 4.35 2.27 4.81
CA TYR A 103 3.61 2.87 5.91
C TYR A 103 3.73 2.03 7.19
N ALA A 104 3.60 0.70 7.09
CA ALA A 104 3.80 -0.22 8.22
C ALA A 104 5.19 -0.04 8.86
N ASN A 105 6.24 0.04 8.04
CA ASN A 105 7.60 0.27 8.50
C ASN A 105 7.73 1.62 9.23
N THR A 106 7.19 2.69 8.64
CA THR A 106 7.22 4.04 9.24
C THR A 106 6.54 4.07 10.61
N VAL A 107 5.39 3.40 10.76
CA VAL A 107 4.66 3.32 12.03
C VAL A 107 5.46 2.49 13.05
N SER A 108 6.00 1.33 12.65
CA SER A 108 6.78 0.46 13.53
C SER A 108 8.07 1.12 14.05
N GLU A 109 8.77 1.85 13.18
CA GLU A 109 9.96 2.63 13.57
C GLU A 109 9.63 3.71 14.58
N ARG A 110 8.52 4.43 14.35
CA ARG A 110 8.03 5.45 15.28
C ARG A 110 7.64 4.86 16.62
N ASP A 111 6.92 3.74 16.65
CA ASP A 111 6.49 3.09 17.89
C ASP A 111 7.70 2.61 18.70
N THR A 112 8.72 2.06 18.03
CA THR A 112 9.99 1.67 18.66
C THR A 112 10.72 2.87 19.25
N ALA A 113 10.78 3.98 18.52
CA ALA A 113 11.42 5.22 18.98
C ALA A 113 10.66 5.86 20.17
N ASP A 114 9.34 5.90 20.12
CA ASP A 114 8.48 6.38 21.21
C ASP A 114 8.68 5.47 22.45
N ALA A 115 8.66 4.13 22.30
CA ALA A 115 8.88 3.18 23.40
C ALA A 115 10.26 3.35 24.08
N ASN A 116 11.33 3.49 23.29
CA ASN A 116 12.68 3.76 23.80
C ASN A 116 12.75 5.11 24.55
N SER A 117 12.03 6.12 24.07
CA SER A 117 11.95 7.45 24.70
C SER A 117 11.17 7.45 26.02
N PHE A 118 10.15 6.60 26.14
CA PHE A 118 9.40 6.40 27.38
C PHE A 118 10.15 5.55 28.42
N GLY A 119 11.17 4.78 28.01
CA GLY A 119 11.93 3.85 28.84
C GLY A 119 12.89 4.44 29.87
N PHE A 120 13.12 5.76 29.94
CA PHE A 120 14.01 6.36 30.94
C PHE A 120 13.59 7.77 31.41
N LYS A 121 13.11 7.83 32.67
CA LYS A 121 13.60 8.75 33.70
C LYS A 121 13.59 8.01 35.04
N GLY A 122 14.65 7.23 35.28
CA GLY A 122 15.12 6.93 36.64
C GLY A 122 15.95 8.09 37.16
#